data_AF-A0A7S4V2E3-F1
#
_entry.id   AF-A0A7S4V2E3-F1
#
_cell.length_a   1.000
_cell.length_b   1.000
_cell.length_c   1.000
_cell.angle_alpha   90.00
_cell.angle_beta   90.00
_cell.angle_gamma   90.00
#
_symmetry.space_group_name_H-M   'P 1'
#
loop_
_entity.id
_entity.type
_entity.pdbx_description
1 polymer ?
#
loop_
_entity_poly.entity_id
_entity_poly.type
_entity_poly.pdbx_seq_one_letter_code
_entity_poly.pdbx_strand_id
1 'polypeptide(L)'
;EAQSVVASSSKTYLHPSDFPFGEDVGDFPTAAQVNDHMEGYARHFGLSRRISLNSKVRSLRRDDTKRKYHLIVEHAGRGVCEYVFEKVILAQGLAGVPYVPEELASAFAGVPSIHHVDFRPEALPSWTSRGRVLVVGG
;
A
#
# COMPACT_ATOMS: atom_id res chain seq x y z
N GLU A 1 -2.13 16.69 -10.26
CA GLU A 1 -3.21 15.69 -10.04
C GLU A 1 -3.92 16.03 -8.75
N ALA A 2 -5.26 16.03 -8.73
CA ALA A 2 -6.02 16.35 -7.53
C ALA A 2 -6.11 15.11 -6.62
N GLN A 3 -5.06 14.86 -5.84
CA GLN A 3 -5.07 13.82 -4.83
C GLN A 3 -5.97 14.28 -3.68
N SER A 4 -7.17 13.69 -3.56
CA SER A 4 -8.16 14.06 -2.53
C SER A 4 -7.98 13.35 -1.19
N VAL A 5 -7.03 12.40 -1.11
CA VAL A 5 -6.78 11.62 0.11
C VAL A 5 -5.91 12.42 1.07
N VAL A 6 -6.48 12.72 2.22
CA VAL A 6 -5.80 13.27 3.39
C VAL A 6 -5.82 12.25 4.51
N ALA A 7 -4.83 12.32 5.41
CA ALA A 7 -4.81 11.45 6.55
C ALA A 7 -6.01 11.74 7.48
N SER A 8 -6.62 10.68 8.02
CA SER A 8 -7.70 10.79 9.02
C SER A 8 -7.17 10.99 10.45
N SER A 9 -5.88 10.73 10.66
CA SER A 9 -5.18 10.98 11.93
C SER A 9 -4.36 12.27 11.85
N SER A 10 -4.13 12.90 13.01
CA SER A 10 -3.27 14.09 13.09
C SER A 10 -1.79 13.74 12.84
N LYS A 11 -1.03 14.70 12.28
CA LYS A 11 0.40 14.58 12.02
C LYS A 11 1.18 14.14 13.25
N THR A 12 0.80 14.60 14.45
CA THR A 12 1.47 14.26 15.73
C THR A 12 1.34 12.79 16.12
N TYR A 13 0.36 12.07 15.56
CA TYR A 13 0.16 10.63 15.75
C TYR A 13 0.72 9.79 14.59
N LEU A 14 1.01 10.41 13.45
CA LEU A 14 1.38 9.71 12.21
C LEU A 14 2.89 9.57 12.02
N HIS A 15 3.69 10.33 12.75
CA HIS A 15 5.15 10.30 12.61
C HIS A 15 5.83 9.42 13.69
N PRO A 16 6.99 8.82 13.39
CA PRO A 16 7.88 8.25 14.39
C PRO A 16 8.29 9.30 15.44
N SER A 17 8.52 8.89 16.69
CA SER A 17 8.83 9.83 17.78
C SER A 17 10.14 10.60 17.60
N ASP A 18 11.05 10.08 16.77
CA ASP A 18 12.39 10.62 16.48
C ASP A 18 12.50 11.32 15.12
N PHE A 19 11.39 11.42 14.38
CA PHE A 19 11.37 12.10 13.08
C PHE A 19 9.99 12.72 12.84
N PRO A 20 9.71 13.92 13.40
CA PRO A 20 8.41 14.58 13.26
C PRO A 20 8.16 15.14 11.86
N PHE A 21 6.89 15.39 11.52
CA PHE A 21 6.54 16.20 10.36
C PHE A 21 7.04 17.64 10.53
N GLY A 22 7.27 18.34 9.40
CA GLY A 22 7.61 19.75 9.38
C GLY A 22 6.53 20.65 9.99
N GLU A 23 6.92 21.83 10.44
CA GLU A 23 5.99 22.82 11.00
C GLU A 23 5.00 23.35 9.94
N ASP A 24 5.41 23.38 8.68
CA ASP A 24 4.65 23.81 7.50
C ASP A 24 3.59 22.80 7.04
N VAL A 25 3.66 21.55 7.50
CA VAL A 25 2.68 20.51 7.20
C VAL A 25 1.44 20.73 8.05
N GLY A 26 0.26 20.82 7.42
CA GLY A 26 -1.02 20.93 8.14
C GLY A 26 -1.29 19.73 9.05
N ASP A 27 -2.21 19.88 10.00
CA ASP A 27 -2.50 18.84 11.00
C ASP A 27 -2.95 17.50 10.38
N PHE A 28 -3.62 17.55 9.22
CA PHE A 28 -4.03 16.37 8.47
C PHE A 28 -3.29 16.37 7.13
N PRO A 29 -2.09 15.74 7.06
CA PRO A 29 -1.26 15.79 5.87
C PRO A 29 -1.94 15.13 4.67
N THR A 30 -1.69 15.67 3.49
CA THR A 30 -2.04 15.02 2.22
C THR A 30 -1.21 13.75 2.04
N ALA A 31 -1.70 12.80 1.23
CA ALA A 31 -0.95 11.58 0.95
C ALA A 31 0.42 11.86 0.28
N ALA A 32 0.56 12.92 -0.53
CA ALA A 32 1.85 13.38 -1.04
C ALA A 32 2.81 13.80 0.09
N GLN A 33 2.35 14.62 1.04
CA GLN A 33 3.16 15.04 2.19
C GLN A 33 3.56 13.86 3.09
N VAL A 34 2.69 12.86 3.25
CA VAL A 34 3.03 11.62 3.96
C VAL A 34 4.12 10.85 3.21
N ASN A 35 4.02 10.71 1.89
CA ASN A 35 5.06 10.05 1.09
C ASN A 35 6.41 10.78 1.19
N ASP A 36 6.42 12.10 1.05
CA ASP A 36 7.64 12.92 1.17
C ASP A 36 8.29 12.75 2.55
N HIS A 37 7.48 12.66 3.60
CA HIS A 37 7.95 12.38 4.96
C HIS A 37 8.57 10.98 5.07
N MET A 38 7.95 9.94 4.50
CA MET A 38 8.51 8.57 4.50
C MET A 38 9.82 8.47 3.72
N GLU A 39 9.92 9.14 2.56
CA GLU A 39 11.16 9.23 1.80
C GLU A 39 12.24 10.01 2.56
N GLY A 40 11.86 11.11 3.22
CA GLY A 40 12.70 11.89 4.11
C GLY A 40 13.27 11.05 5.25
N TYR A 41 12.43 10.25 5.91
CA TYR A 41 12.81 9.33 6.98
C TYR A 41 13.83 8.30 6.48
N ALA A 42 13.55 7.66 5.33
CA ALA A 42 14.45 6.68 4.73
C ALA A 42 15.82 7.29 4.38
N ARG A 43 15.85 8.54 3.91
CA ARG A 43 17.08 9.27 3.61
C ARG A 43 17.84 9.65 4.88
N HIS A 44 17.15 10.20 5.87
CA HIS A 44 17.73 10.68 7.14
C HIS A 44 18.49 9.56 7.87
N PHE A 45 17.88 8.38 8.00
CA PHE A 45 18.49 7.22 8.65
C PHE A 45 19.32 6.34 7.70
N GLY A 46 19.47 6.74 6.43
CA GLY A 46 20.24 6.02 5.42
C GLY A 46 19.71 4.61 5.12
N LEU A 47 18.40 4.41 5.20
CA LEU A 47 17.73 3.12 4.98
C LEU A 47 17.65 2.75 3.49
N SER A 48 17.69 3.73 2.58
CA SER A 48 17.55 3.50 1.14
C SER A 48 18.52 2.46 0.59
N ARG A 49 19.75 2.40 1.11
CA ARG A 49 20.77 1.40 0.71
C ARG A 49 20.43 -0.05 1.08
N ARG A 50 19.45 -0.24 1.96
CA ARG A 50 18.97 -1.56 2.41
C ARG A 50 17.65 -1.97 1.72
N ILE A 51 17.10 -1.11 0.87
CA ILE A 51 15.84 -1.35 0.18
C ILE A 51 16.16 -1.77 -1.26
N SER A 52 15.62 -2.91 -1.69
CA SER A 52 15.64 -3.32 -3.09
C SER A 52 14.25 -3.08 -3.68
N LEU A 53 14.13 -2.04 -4.51
CA LEU A 53 12.91 -1.76 -5.29
C LEU A 53 12.85 -2.69 -6.51
N ASN A 54 11.65 -2.82 -7.09
CA ASN A 54 11.40 -3.71 -8.23
C ASN A 54 11.76 -5.18 -7.92
N SER A 55 11.56 -5.58 -6.67
CA SER A 55 11.88 -6.90 -6.13
C SER A 55 10.62 -7.52 -5.52
N LYS A 56 10.02 -8.49 -6.22
CA LYS A 56 8.81 -9.19 -5.76
C LYS A 56 9.18 -10.47 -5.03
N VAL A 57 8.87 -10.56 -3.74
CA VAL A 57 8.98 -11.81 -2.99
C VAL A 57 7.87 -12.76 -3.47
N ARG A 58 8.27 -13.91 -4.03
CA ARG A 58 7.37 -14.93 -4.58
C ARG A 58 7.08 -16.06 -3.60
N SER A 59 8.04 -16.38 -2.75
CA SER A 59 7.92 -17.45 -1.76
C SER A 59 8.75 -17.14 -0.52
N LEU A 60 8.23 -17.52 0.63
CA LEU A 60 8.91 -17.51 1.92
C LEU A 60 8.66 -18.87 2.58
N ARG A 61 9.73 -19.63 2.80
CA ARG A 61 9.69 -20.95 3.46
C ARG A 61 10.63 -20.99 4.64
N ARG A 62 10.21 -21.58 5.74
CA ARG A 62 11.09 -21.89 6.87
C ARG A 62 11.74 -23.27 6.70
N ASP A 63 13.04 -23.34 6.95
CA ASP A 63 13.80 -24.57 7.15
C ASP A 63 14.02 -24.72 8.67
N ASP A 64 13.24 -25.59 9.30
CA ASP A 64 13.30 -25.81 10.75
C ASP A 64 14.56 -26.54 11.19
N THR A 65 15.14 -27.37 10.32
CA THR A 65 16.40 -28.09 10.59
C THR A 65 17.56 -27.10 10.70
N LYS A 66 17.65 -26.15 9.75
CA LYS A 66 18.70 -25.12 9.76
C LYS A 66 18.33 -23.88 10.55
N ARG A 67 17.08 -23.77 11.01
CA ARG A 67 16.49 -22.60 11.67
C ARG A 67 16.66 -21.32 10.86
N LYS A 68 16.46 -21.40 9.53
CA LYS A 68 16.56 -20.27 8.60
C LYS A 68 15.31 -20.12 7.74
N TYR A 69 15.17 -18.98 7.08
CA TYR A 69 14.15 -18.69 6.10
C TYR A 69 14.76 -18.62 4.70
N HIS A 70 14.13 -19.29 3.76
CA HIS A 70 14.45 -19.26 2.33
C HIS A 70 13.43 -18.39 1.61
N LEU A 71 13.92 -17.39 0.89
CA LEU A 71 13.11 -16.44 0.14
C LEU A 71 13.42 -16.59 -1.34
N ILE A 72 12.39 -16.73 -2.16
CA ILE A 72 12.49 -16.62 -3.60
C ILE A 72 12.02 -15.22 -4.01
N VAL A 73 12.88 -14.46 -4.65
CA VAL A 73 12.62 -13.06 -5.04
C VAL A 73 12.85 -12.92 -6.53
N GLU A 74 11.87 -12.34 -7.22
CA GLU A 74 11.98 -11.98 -8.62
C GLU A 74 12.33 -10.49 -8.74
N HIS A 75 13.45 -10.21 -9.37
CA HIS A 75 13.94 -8.87 -9.64
C HIS A 75 13.67 -8.48 -11.08
N ALA A 76 13.14 -7.27 -11.29
CA ALA A 76 13.05 -6.70 -12.62
C ALA A 76 14.44 -6.65 -13.27
N GLY A 77 14.57 -7.24 -14.46
CA GLY A 77 15.82 -7.25 -15.24
C GLY A 77 16.93 -8.20 -14.76
N ARG A 78 16.82 -8.83 -13.57
CA ARG A 78 17.81 -9.80 -13.06
C ARG A 78 17.27 -11.22 -12.90
N GLY A 79 15.96 -11.41 -13.05
CA GLY A 79 15.32 -12.72 -12.91
C GLY A 79 15.13 -13.15 -11.47
N VAL A 80 15.06 -14.47 -11.23
CA VAL A 80 14.72 -15.06 -9.95
C VAL A 80 15.99 -15.38 -9.15
N CYS A 81 16.02 -14.96 -7.88
CA CYS A 81 17.11 -15.21 -6.95
C CYS A 81 16.59 -15.84 -5.65
N GLU A 82 17.43 -16.65 -5.01
CA GLU A 82 17.17 -17.19 -3.69
C GLU A 82 18.02 -16.47 -2.64
N TYR A 83 17.42 -16.18 -1.49
CA TYR A 83 18.07 -15.57 -0.33
C TYR A 83 17.78 -16.39 0.92
N VAL A 84 18.75 -16.41 1.84
CA VAL A 84 18.61 -17.10 3.12
C VAL A 84 18.84 -16.12 4.27
N PHE A 85 17.87 -16.03 5.19
CA PHE A 85 17.91 -15.15 6.35
C PHE A 85 17.62 -15.90 7.65
N GLU A 86 18.16 -15.43 8.76
CA GLU A 86 17.87 -16.01 10.09
C GLU A 86 16.50 -15.56 10.63
N LYS A 87 16.10 -14.34 10.28
CA LYS A 87 14.86 -13.72 10.72
C LYS A 87 14.20 -13.00 9.55
N VAL A 88 12.88 -12.93 9.58
CA VAL A 88 12.06 -12.23 8.58
C VAL A 88 11.02 -11.40 9.30
N ILE A 89 10.84 -10.16 8.85
CA ILE A 89 9.78 -9.26 9.29
C ILE A 89 8.83 -9.09 8.10
N LEU A 90 7.54 -9.35 8.32
CA LEU A 90 6.51 -9.14 7.30
C LEU A 90 5.91 -7.75 7.46
N ALA A 91 6.05 -6.92 6.43
CA ALA A 91 5.55 -5.54 6.40
C ALA A 91 4.76 -5.26 5.10
N GLN A 92 3.93 -6.21 4.65
CA GLN A 92 3.19 -6.11 3.38
C GLN A 92 1.87 -5.32 3.48
N GLY A 93 1.49 -4.86 4.67
CA GLY A 93 0.20 -4.22 4.91
C GLY A 93 -0.98 -5.21 4.85
N LEU A 94 -2.19 -4.70 5.10
CA LEU A 94 -3.42 -5.50 5.15
C LEU A 94 -4.34 -5.31 3.92
N ALA A 95 -4.17 -4.20 3.18
CA ALA A 95 -5.08 -3.80 2.09
C ALA A 95 -4.59 -4.25 0.70
N GLY A 96 -4.26 -5.52 0.54
CA GLY A 96 -3.67 -6.03 -0.71
C GLY A 96 -4.68 -6.58 -1.73
N VAL A 97 -5.78 -7.18 -1.26
CA VAL A 97 -6.75 -7.87 -2.12
C VAL A 97 -8.15 -7.28 -1.85
N PRO A 98 -8.82 -6.71 -2.87
CA PRO A 98 -10.18 -6.22 -2.70
C PRO A 98 -11.12 -7.37 -2.35
N TYR A 99 -12.08 -7.09 -1.47
CA TYR A 99 -13.07 -8.07 -1.02
C TYR A 99 -14.46 -7.59 -1.38
N VAL A 100 -15.18 -8.41 -2.16
CA VAL A 100 -16.59 -8.19 -2.49
C VAL A 100 -17.35 -9.44 -2.02
N PRO A 101 -18.25 -9.32 -1.04
CA PRO A 101 -19.13 -10.42 -0.62
C PRO A 101 -19.94 -10.99 -1.79
N GLU A 102 -20.06 -12.31 -1.86
CA GLU A 102 -20.75 -13.02 -2.95
C GLU A 102 -22.24 -12.66 -3.03
N GLU A 103 -22.86 -12.43 -1.88
CA GLU A 103 -24.27 -12.04 -1.77
C GLU A 103 -24.52 -10.67 -2.42
N LEU A 104 -23.56 -9.75 -2.28
CA LEU A 104 -23.60 -8.44 -2.93
C LEU A 104 -23.33 -8.55 -4.43
N ALA A 105 -22.35 -9.37 -4.83
CA ALA A 105 -22.08 -9.63 -6.25
C ALA A 105 -23.33 -10.16 -6.98
N SER A 106 -24.11 -11.02 -6.31
CA SER A 106 -25.35 -11.58 -6.84
C SER A 106 -26.50 -10.56 -6.86
N ALA A 107 -26.69 -9.80 -5.78
CA ALA A 107 -27.79 -8.83 -5.67
C ALA A 107 -27.71 -7.68 -6.69
N PHE A 108 -26.50 -7.34 -7.14
CA PHE A 108 -26.24 -6.28 -8.11
C PHE A 108 -25.77 -6.82 -9.48
N ALA A 109 -26.04 -8.09 -9.78
CA ALA A 109 -25.69 -8.67 -11.07
C ALA A 109 -26.24 -7.84 -12.25
N GLY A 110 -25.36 -7.48 -13.18
CA GLY A 110 -25.70 -6.64 -14.34
C GLY A 110 -25.70 -5.12 -14.08
N VAL A 111 -25.54 -4.67 -12.83
CA VAL A 111 -25.32 -3.26 -12.50
C VAL A 111 -23.83 -2.94 -12.63
N PRO A 112 -23.43 -1.94 -13.44
CA PRO A 112 -22.03 -1.51 -13.50
C PRO A 112 -21.53 -1.08 -12.12
N SER A 113 -20.40 -1.64 -11.68
CA SER A 113 -19.80 -1.36 -10.38
C SER A 113 -18.27 -1.37 -10.46
N ILE A 114 -17.64 -0.71 -9.49
CA ILE A 114 -16.19 -0.74 -9.25
C ILE A 114 -15.95 -0.89 -7.74
N HIS A 115 -14.85 -1.52 -7.35
CA HIS A 115 -14.41 -1.56 -5.95
C HIS A 115 -13.64 -0.27 -5.62
N HIS A 116 -13.58 0.13 -4.34
CA HIS A 116 -12.91 1.39 -3.94
C HIS A 116 -11.42 1.44 -4.35
N VAL A 117 -10.75 0.28 -4.43
CA VAL A 117 -9.35 0.18 -4.87
C VAL A 117 -9.14 0.68 -6.30
N ASP A 118 -10.18 0.61 -7.14
CA ASP A 118 -10.18 1.02 -8.54
C ASP A 118 -10.75 2.44 -8.73
N PHE A 119 -11.22 3.07 -7.64
CA PHE A 119 -11.76 4.44 -7.71
C PHE A 119 -10.63 5.44 -8.01
N ARG A 120 -10.72 6.08 -9.17
CA ARG A 120 -9.79 7.12 -9.63
C ARG A 120 -10.61 8.29 -10.17
N PRO A 121 -10.66 9.45 -9.48
CA PRO A 121 -11.49 10.59 -9.89
C PRO A 121 -11.30 11.01 -11.36
N GLU A 122 -10.05 10.98 -11.82
CA GLU A 122 -9.63 11.34 -13.18
C GLU A 122 -9.94 10.28 -14.24
N ALA A 123 -10.26 9.04 -13.83
CA ALA A 123 -10.48 7.91 -14.71
C ALA A 123 -11.76 7.14 -14.35
N LEU A 124 -12.78 7.86 -13.86
CA LEU A 124 -14.05 7.23 -13.53
C LEU A 124 -14.73 6.68 -14.78
N PRO A 125 -15.33 5.48 -14.70
CA PRO A 125 -16.10 4.93 -15.81
C PRO A 125 -17.20 5.88 -16.26
N SER A 126 -17.44 5.99 -17.57
CA SER A 126 -18.38 6.96 -18.15
C SER A 126 -19.80 6.86 -17.58
N TRP A 127 -20.24 5.67 -17.17
CA TRP A 127 -21.54 5.45 -16.55
C TRP A 127 -21.71 6.14 -15.20
N THR A 128 -20.62 6.51 -14.51
CA THR A 128 -20.68 7.28 -13.24
C THR A 128 -21.16 8.72 -13.45
N SER A 129 -20.96 9.28 -14.65
CA SER A 129 -21.34 10.65 -14.99
C SER A 129 -22.83 10.82 -15.27
N ARG A 130 -23.59 9.72 -15.33
CA ARG A 130 -25.01 9.71 -15.69
C ARG A 130 -25.79 8.83 -14.71
N GLY A 131 -26.67 9.46 -13.94
CA GLY A 131 -27.65 8.76 -13.11
C GLY A 131 -27.36 8.83 -11.61
N ARG A 132 -27.81 7.80 -10.89
CA ARG A 132 -27.73 7.71 -9.42
C ARG A 132 -26.62 6.74 -9.05
N VAL A 133 -25.72 7.17 -8.17
CA VAL A 133 -24.62 6.35 -7.65
C VAL A 133 -24.96 5.88 -6.24
N LEU A 134 -24.74 4.60 -5.96
CA LEU A 134 -24.83 4.00 -4.63
C LEU A 134 -23.43 3.67 -4.14
N VAL A 135 -23.09 4.11 -2.93
CA VAL A 135 -21.86 3.70 -2.22
C VAL A 135 -22.25 2.63 -1.20
N VAL A 136 -21.56 1.49 -1.23
CA VAL A 136 -21.84 0.35 -0.34
C VAL A 136 -20.68 0.19 0.64
N GLY A 137 -20.99 0.20 1.94
CA GLY A 137 -20.01 0.22 3.03
C GLY A 137 -19.71 1.65 3.50
N GLY A 138 -19.86 1.90 4.80
CA GLY A 138 -19.66 3.19 5.45
C GLY A 138 -19.44 3.04 6.95
#